data_AF-L5KS34-F1
#
_entry.id   AF-L5KS34-F1
#
_cell.length_a   1.000
_cell.length_b   1.000
_cell.length_c   1.000
_cell.angle_alpha   90.00
_cell.angle_beta   90.00
_cell.angle_gamma   90.00
#
_symmetry.space_group_name_H-M   'P 1'
#
loop_
_entity.id
_entity.type
_entity.pdbx_description
1 polymer ?
#
loop_
_entity_poly.entity_id
_entity_poly.type
_entity_poly.pdbx_seq_one_letter_code
_entity_poly.pdbx_strand_id
1 'polypeptide(L)' 'MAFCVPTHNVSVVDLNCRWEKAGKYDDIKKVVKQTSESPLKGILGYTEDQLISWYDNEFGYNNMVVDLMVHMAFKE' A
#
# COMPACT_ATOMS: atom_id res chain seq x y z
N MET A 1 -12.16 2.41 11.91
CA MET A 1 -12.86 1.21 12.42
C MET A 1 -12.31 0.02 11.65
N ALA A 2 -12.22 -1.16 12.27
CA ALA A 2 -11.81 -2.39 11.59
C ALA A 2 -12.90 -3.45 11.78
N PHE A 3 -13.12 -4.28 10.77
CA PHE A 3 -14.09 -5.37 10.82
C PHE A 3 -13.38 -6.67 10.47
N CYS A 4 -13.49 -7.67 11.35
CA CYS A 4 -12.88 -8.97 11.14
C CYS A 4 -13.87 -9.88 10.41
N VAL A 5 -13.48 -10.36 9.23
CA VAL A 5 -14.20 -11.37 8.46
C VAL A 5 -13.49 -12.72 8.59
N PRO A 6 -14.19 -13.85 8.42
CA PRO A 6 -13.58 -15.18 8.49
C PRO A 6 -12.78 -15.48 7.20
N THR A 7 -11.69 -14.75 6.98
CA THR A 7 -10.68 -15.00 5.95
C THR A 7 -9.38 -15.45 6.61
N HIS A 8 -8.67 -16.39 5.98
CA HIS A 8 -7.48 -17.02 6.56
C HIS A 8 -6.28 -16.06 6.63
N ASN A 9 -6.11 -15.26 5.59
CA ASN A 9 -5.06 -14.24 5.44
C ASN A 9 -5.60 -13.21 4.44
N VAL A 10 -4.90 -12.08 4.28
CA VAL A 10 -5.20 -10.91 3.47
C VAL A 10 -6.25 -10.01 4.11
N SER A 11 -5.92 -8.72 4.13
CA SER A 11 -6.81 -7.65 4.58
C SER A 11 -6.92 -6.57 3.50
N VAL A 12 -8.02 -5.83 3.53
CA VAL A 12 -8.33 -4.75 2.58
C VAL A 12 -8.46 -3.46 3.36
N VAL A 13 -7.95 -2.37 2.79
CA VAL A 13 -8.12 -1.03 3.35
C VAL A 13 -9.16 -0.28 2.53
N ASP A 14 -10.18 0.26 3.21
CA ASP A 14 -11.10 1.26 2.66
C ASP A 14 -10.72 2.65 3.20
N LEU A 15 -10.25 3.52 2.31
CA LEU A 15 -9.76 4.86 2.65
C LEU A 15 -10.71 5.92 2.09
N ASN A 16 -11.43 6.59 2.99
CA ASN A 16 -12.22 7.78 2.68
C ASN A 16 -11.49 9.04 3.16
N CYS A 17 -11.04 9.87 2.22
CA CYS A 17 -10.37 11.14 2.53
C CYS A 17 -11.08 12.33 1.86
N ARG A 18 -11.06 13.50 2.53
CA ARG A 18 -11.50 14.77 1.95
C ARG A 18 -10.29 15.51 1.38
N TRP A 19 -10.41 15.95 0.14
CA TRP A 19 -9.35 16.66 -0.55
C TRP A 19 -9.47 18.17 -0.34
N GLU A 20 -8.32 18.84 -0.19
CA GLU A 20 -8.26 20.31 -0.15
C GLU A 20 -8.44 20.91 -1.56
N LYS A 21 -7.90 20.22 -2.58
CA LYS A 21 -8.01 20.61 -3.99
C LYS A 21 -8.84 19.58 -4.74
N ALA A 22 -9.69 20.04 -5.67
CA ALA A 22 -10.46 19.14 -6.51
C ALA A 22 -9.51 18.24 -7.33
N GLY A 23 -9.75 16.93 -7.29
CA GLY A 23 -8.98 15.93 -8.02
C GLY A 23 -9.90 14.98 -8.77
N LYS A 24 -9.52 14.59 -10.00
CA LYS A 24 -10.23 13.56 -10.76
C LYS A 24 -9.64 12.19 -10.45
N TYR A 25 -10.45 11.15 -10.63
CA TYR A 25 -10.05 9.78 -10.37
C TYR A 25 -8.85 9.33 -11.24
N ASP A 26 -8.80 9.76 -12.50
CA ASP A 26 -7.70 9.42 -13.41
C ASP A 26 -6.37 10.05 -12.99
N ASP A 27 -6.42 11.27 -12.44
CA ASP A 27 -5.23 11.94 -11.91
C ASP A 27 -4.69 11.19 -10.68
N ILE A 28 -5.59 10.70 -9.81
CA ILE A 28 -5.23 9.89 -8.64
C ILE A 28 -4.56 8.60 -9.08
N LYS A 29 -5.16 7.85 -10.02
CA LYS A 29 -4.58 6.62 -10.56
C LYS A 29 -3.18 6.85 -11.12
N LYS A 30 -3.00 7.92 -11.88
CA LYS A 30 -1.71 8.27 -12.48
C LYS A 30 -0.65 8.54 -11.42
N VAL A 31 -0.99 9.32 -10.38
CA VAL A 31 -0.08 9.63 -9.28
C VAL A 31 0.29 8.36 -8.50
N VAL A 32 -0.70 7.50 -8.19
CA VAL A 32 -0.45 6.23 -7.47
C VAL A 32 0.44 5.30 -8.30
N LYS A 33 0.18 5.18 -9.60
CA LYS A 33 1.01 4.40 -10.53
C LYS A 33 2.46 4.92 -10.57
N GLN A 34 2.64 6.22 -10.75
CA GLN A 34 3.97 6.85 -10.74
C GLN A 34 4.70 6.65 -9.40
N THR A 35 3.96 6.75 -8.29
CA THR A 35 4.52 6.58 -6.94
C THR A 35 4.92 5.11 -6.69
N SER A 36 4.15 4.16 -7.21
CA SER A 36 4.45 2.73 -7.13
C SER A 36 5.70 2.32 -7.93
N GLU A 37 5.97 3.00 -9.03
CA GLU A 37 7.13 2.69 -9.89
C GLU A 37 8.42 3.34 -9.42
N SER A 38 8.33 4.46 -8.68
CA SER A 38 9.49 5.27 -8.31
C SER A 38 9.75 5.26 -6.79
N PRO A 39 9.21 6.18 -5.97
CA PRO A 39 9.61 6.32 -4.57
C PRO A 39 9.22 5.14 -3.68
N LEU A 40 8.15 4.43 -4.02
CA LEU A 40 7.63 3.31 -3.21
C LEU A 40 7.76 1.97 -3.93
N LYS A 41 8.71 1.85 -4.86
CA LYS A 41 8.94 0.60 -5.59
C LYS A 41 9.29 -0.52 -4.62
N GLY A 42 8.50 -1.60 -4.65
CA GLY A 42 8.64 -2.75 -3.76
C GLY A 42 7.85 -2.64 -2.44
N ILE A 43 7.30 -1.46 -2.14
CA ILE A 43 6.44 -1.20 -0.97
C ILE A 43 4.98 -1.06 -1.41
N LEU A 44 4.72 -0.20 -2.40
CA LEU A 44 3.40 0.05 -2.96
C LEU A 44 3.31 -0.57 -4.36
N GLY A 45 2.33 -1.45 -4.57
CA GLY A 45 1.97 -1.98 -5.88
C GLY A 45 0.73 -1.29 -6.46
N TYR A 46 0.66 -1.18 -7.79
CA TYR A 46 -0.53 -0.70 -8.50
C TYR A 46 -0.96 -1.75 -9.54
N THR A 47 -2.26 -2.06 -9.58
CA THR A 47 -2.86 -2.94 -10.59
C THR A 47 -4.14 -2.30 -11.14
N GLU A 48 -4.48 -2.64 -12.39
CA GLU A 48 -5.72 -2.24 -13.07
C GLU A 48 -6.72 -3.42 -13.15
N ASP A 49 -6.36 -4.58 -12.61
CA ASP A 49 -7.26 -5.73 -12.47
C ASP A 49 -8.41 -5.41 -11.50
N GLN A 50 -9.45 -6.25 -11.50
CA GLN A 50 -10.60 -6.12 -10.58
C GLN A 50 -10.22 -6.51 -9.14
N LEU A 51 -9.28 -5.76 -8.56
CA LEU A 51 -8.79 -5.91 -7.20
C LEU A 51 -8.90 -4.56 -6.47
N ILE A 52 -9.12 -4.64 -5.17
CA ILE A 52 -9.16 -3.48 -4.26
C ILE A 52 -7.79 -3.39 -3.57
N SER A 53 -7.43 -2.24 -2.98
CA SER A 53 -6.21 -2.10 -2.16
C SER A 53 -6.15 -3.18 -1.08
N TRP A 54 -5.28 -4.15 -1.31
CA TRP A 54 -5.12 -5.36 -0.52
C TRP A 54 -3.68 -5.48 -0.02
N TYR A 55 -3.51 -6.08 1.15
CA TYR A 55 -2.20 -6.44 1.66
C TYR A 55 -2.27 -7.79 2.39
N ASP A 56 -1.25 -8.61 2.18
CA ASP A 56 -0.99 -9.77 3.01
C ASP A 56 -0.46 -9.29 4.36
N ASN A 57 -1.18 -9.58 5.43
CA ASN A 57 -0.87 -9.06 6.76
C ASN A 57 0.32 -9.78 7.40
N GLU A 58 0.66 -10.99 6.96
CA GLU A 58 1.82 -11.73 7.44
C GLU A 58 3.06 -11.42 6.60
N PHE A 59 2.98 -11.64 5.29
CA PHE A 59 4.14 -11.57 4.41
C PHE A 59 4.62 -10.12 4.19
N GLY A 60 3.70 -9.21 3.89
CA GLY A 60 4.04 -7.81 3.60
C GLY A 60 4.68 -7.13 4.82
N TYR A 61 4.10 -7.33 5.99
CA TYR A 61 4.60 -6.73 7.24
C TYR A 61 5.96 -7.31 7.64
N ASN A 62 6.13 -8.64 7.57
CA ASN A 62 7.40 -9.27 7.93
C ASN A 62 8.56 -8.79 7.06
N ASN A 63 8.33 -8.59 5.75
CA ASN A 63 9.35 -8.02 4.86
C ASN A 63 9.71 -6.58 5.22
N MET A 64 8.76 -5.75 5.66
CA MET A 64 9.03 -4.38 6.13
C MET A 64 9.87 -4.37 7.41
N VAL A 65 9.68 -5.35 8.31
CA VAL A 65 10.51 -5.48 9.52
C VAL A 65 11.96 -5.79 9.15
N VAL A 66 12.18 -6.70 8.20
CA VAL A 66 13.52 -7.02 7.70
C VAL A 66 14.16 -5.81 7.01
N ASP A 67 13.41 -5.09 6.17
CA ASP A 67 13.89 -3.89 5.49
C ASP A 67 14.30 -2.81 6.50
N LEU A 68 13.52 -2.62 7.57
CA LEU A 68 13.87 -1.71 8.66
C LEU A 68 15.16 -2.12 9.38
N MET A 69 15.36 -3.42 9.67
CA MET A 69 16.59 -3.92 10.28
C MET A 69 17.81 -3.64 9.41
N VAL A 70 17.69 -3.88 8.09
CA VAL A 70 18.73 -3.58 7.11
C VAL A 70 19.01 -2.08 7.09
N HIS A 71 17.97 -1.24 7.04
CA HIS A 71 18.13 0.21 7.06
C HIS A 71 18.87 0.69 8.32
N MET A 72 18.54 0.14 9.51
CA MET A 72 19.23 0.49 10.75
C MET A 72 20.70 0.05 10.75
N ALA A 73 21.00 -1.13 10.21
CA ALA A 73 22.36 -1.66 10.14
C ALA A 73 23.27 -0.87 9.18
N PHE A 74 22.73 -0.33 8.09
CA PHE A 74 23.50 0.46 7.10
C PHE A 74 23.53 1.96 7.39
N LYS A 75 22.85 2.42 8.44
CA LYS A 75 22.79 3.85 8.82
C LYS A 75 23.82 4.24 9.89
N GLU A 76 24.74 3.34 10.21
CA GLU A 76 25.98 3.63 10.95
C GLU A 76 27.11 4.06 10.00
#